data_AF-A0A556MNJ7-F1
#
_entry.id   AF-A0A556MNJ7-F1
#
_cell.length_a   1.000
_cell.length_b   1.000
_cell.length_c   1.000
_cell.angle_alpha   90.00
_cell.angle_beta   90.00
_cell.angle_gamma   90.00
#
_symmetry.space_group_name_H-M   'P 1'
#
loop_
_entity.id
_entity.type
_entity.pdbx_description
1 polymer ?
#
loop_
_entity_poly.entity_id
_entity_poly.type
_entity_poly.pdbx_seq_one_letter_code
_entity_poly.pdbx_strand_id
1 'polypeptide(L)'
;METASSFLASGDNVFKFLLTMCIGTILFNIVYPTDKIRELEIRRSELNYKLDIINNDSRKLFEEVKKLKRIEDNLADKAVSYPAGFMKKVESFDLKYELLTKKDYEIKHLRKLIAISEDELEFYSGFRFWSYYPSMVIGLLSLIFWIKFYVKSLEKEEH
;
A
#
# COMPACT_ATOMS: atom_id res chain seq x y z
N MET A 1 -41.88 -21.81 0.13
CA MET A 1 -40.52 -21.62 0.68
C MET A 1 -39.89 -23.01 0.65
N GLU A 2 -39.36 -23.40 -0.51
CA GLU A 2 -38.65 -24.67 -0.65
C GLU A 2 -37.33 -24.55 0.11
N THR A 3 -37.19 -25.38 1.12
CA THR A 3 -36.07 -25.39 2.05
C THR A 3 -34.78 -25.77 1.32
N ALA A 4 -33.63 -25.30 1.81
CA ALA A 4 -32.30 -25.65 1.31
C ALA A 4 -32.09 -27.17 1.10
N SER A 5 -32.90 -28.01 1.74
CA SER A 5 -32.99 -29.46 1.55
C SER A 5 -33.42 -29.91 0.14
N SER A 6 -34.33 -29.21 -0.57
CA SER A 6 -34.72 -29.58 -1.94
C SER A 6 -33.65 -29.17 -2.97
N PHE A 7 -32.95 -28.07 -2.70
CA PHE A 7 -31.83 -27.59 -3.51
C PHE A 7 -30.61 -28.52 -3.43
N LEU A 8 -30.38 -29.13 -2.25
CA LEU A 8 -29.32 -30.12 -2.02
C LEU A 8 -29.69 -31.56 -2.46
N ALA A 9 -30.96 -31.82 -2.79
CA ALA A 9 -31.44 -33.17 -3.14
C ALA A 9 -31.05 -33.62 -4.56
N SER A 10 -30.71 -32.67 -5.44
CA SER A 10 -30.17 -32.93 -6.78
C SER A 10 -28.67 -32.67 -6.77
N GLY A 11 -27.86 -33.72 -7.02
CA GLY A 11 -26.40 -33.58 -7.14
C GLY A 11 -25.97 -32.54 -8.18
N ASP A 12 -26.84 -32.27 -9.17
CA ASP A 12 -26.62 -31.30 -10.23
C ASP A 12 -26.75 -29.84 -9.72
N ASN A 13 -27.69 -29.59 -8.81
CA ASN A 13 -27.87 -28.27 -8.18
C ASN A 13 -26.76 -27.97 -7.17
N VAL A 14 -26.32 -28.99 -6.41
CA VAL A 14 -25.16 -28.88 -5.50
C VAL A 14 -23.90 -28.56 -6.29
N PHE A 15 -23.68 -29.22 -7.42
CA PHE A 15 -22.53 -28.95 -8.27
C PHE A 15 -22.56 -27.54 -8.86
N LYS A 16 -23.69 -27.10 -9.43
CA LYS A 16 -23.82 -25.73 -9.97
C LYS A 16 -23.55 -24.66 -8.90
N PHE A 17 -24.00 -24.88 -7.67
CA PHE A 17 -23.72 -24.01 -6.54
C PHE A 17 -22.23 -23.96 -6.18
N LEU A 18 -21.59 -25.13 -6.03
CA LEU A 18 -20.16 -25.22 -5.73
C LEU A 18 -19.29 -24.63 -6.85
N LEU A 19 -19.66 -24.84 -8.11
CA LEU A 19 -18.99 -24.27 -9.27
C LEU A 19 -19.09 -22.74 -9.26
N THR A 20 -20.28 -22.20 -9.01
CA THR A 20 -20.51 -20.75 -8.93
C THR A 20 -19.71 -20.13 -7.79
N MET A 21 -19.71 -20.77 -6.61
CA MET A 21 -18.89 -20.35 -5.47
C MET A 21 -17.39 -20.39 -5.81
N CYS A 22 -16.90 -21.46 -6.44
CA CYS A 22 -15.50 -21.57 -6.85
C CYS A 22 -15.10 -20.46 -7.82
N ILE A 23 -15.91 -20.21 -8.86
CA ILE A 23 -15.67 -19.14 -9.83
C ILE A 23 -15.66 -17.78 -9.13
N GLY A 24 -16.64 -17.52 -8.25
CA GLY A 24 -16.71 -16.30 -7.45
C GLY A 24 -15.48 -16.09 -6.58
N THR A 25 -15.01 -17.14 -5.88
CA THR A 25 -13.81 -17.08 -5.04
C THR A 25 -12.54 -16.87 -5.85
N ILE A 26 -12.41 -17.52 -7.02
CA ILE A 26 -11.28 -17.31 -7.93
C ILE A 26 -11.26 -15.86 -8.43
N LEU A 27 -12.39 -15.35 -8.91
CA LEU A 27 -12.51 -13.97 -9.38
C LEU A 27 -12.20 -12.98 -8.25
N PHE A 28 -12.70 -13.21 -7.04
CA PHE A 28 -12.40 -12.37 -5.87
C PHE A 28 -10.90 -12.38 -5.54
N ASN A 29 -10.27 -13.55 -5.50
CA ASN A 29 -8.84 -13.72 -5.20
C ASN A 29 -7.92 -13.15 -6.29
N ILE A 30 -8.42 -12.91 -7.50
CA ILE A 30 -7.67 -12.21 -8.57
C ILE A 30 -7.90 -10.71 -8.47
N VAL A 31 -9.17 -10.28 -8.48
CA VAL A 31 -9.56 -8.88 -8.64
C VAL A 31 -9.19 -8.07 -7.40
N TYR A 32 -9.58 -8.54 -6.21
CA TYR A 32 -9.39 -7.78 -4.99
C TYR A 32 -7.91 -7.49 -4.68
N PRO A 33 -6.99 -8.49 -4.69
CA PRO A 33 -5.58 -8.22 -4.47
C PRO A 33 -4.96 -7.36 -5.57
N THR A 34 -5.39 -7.52 -6.82
CA THR A 34 -4.87 -6.73 -7.95
C THR A 34 -5.25 -5.25 -7.81
N ASP A 35 -6.51 -4.96 -7.46
CA ASP A 35 -6.97 -3.58 -7.23
C ASP A 35 -6.24 -2.96 -6.04
N LYS A 36 -6.04 -3.73 -4.95
CA LYS A 36 -5.28 -3.27 -3.79
C LYS A 36 -3.81 -2.98 -4.09
N ILE A 37 -3.14 -3.84 -4.85
CA ILE A 37 -1.76 -3.59 -5.30
C ILE A 37 -1.68 -2.28 -6.08
N ARG A 38 -2.60 -2.06 -7.03
CA ARG A 38 -2.63 -0.81 -7.82
C ARG A 38 -2.90 0.43 -6.96
N GLU A 39 -3.83 0.35 -6.03
CA GLU A 39 -4.12 1.45 -5.07
C GLU A 39 -2.86 1.81 -4.25
N LEU A 40 -2.14 0.80 -3.76
CA LEU A 40 -0.93 0.97 -2.97
C LEU A 40 0.24 1.53 -3.79
N GLU A 41 0.42 1.09 -5.04
CA GLU A 41 1.44 1.65 -5.95
C GLU A 41 1.22 3.14 -6.19
N ILE A 42 -0.02 3.55 -6.44
CA ILE A 42 -0.38 4.96 -6.63
C ILE A 42 -0.07 5.74 -5.34
N ARG A 43 -0.57 5.27 -4.19
CA ARG A 43 -0.33 5.93 -2.90
C ARG A 43 1.17 6.06 -2.58
N ARG A 44 1.97 5.02 -2.85
CA ARG A 44 3.43 5.03 -2.66
C ARG A 44 4.09 6.05 -3.59
N SER A 45 3.66 6.13 -4.85
CA SER A 45 4.18 7.13 -5.80
C SER A 45 3.91 8.57 -5.33
N GLU A 46 2.71 8.84 -4.80
CA GLU A 46 2.34 10.14 -4.24
C GLU A 46 3.16 10.50 -3.00
N LEU A 47 3.38 9.53 -2.10
CA LEU A 47 4.20 9.72 -0.90
C LEU A 47 5.66 9.99 -1.25
N ASN A 48 6.23 9.26 -2.21
CA ASN A 48 7.59 9.49 -2.71
C ASN A 48 7.72 10.87 -3.34
N TYR A 49 6.76 11.28 -4.17
CA TYR A 49 6.75 12.61 -4.76
C TYR A 49 6.71 13.72 -3.70
N LYS A 50 5.86 13.58 -2.67
CA LYS A 50 5.81 14.51 -1.53
C LYS A 50 7.14 14.55 -0.77
N LEU A 51 7.75 13.39 -0.55
CA LEU A 51 9.04 13.28 0.13
C LEU A 51 10.16 13.98 -0.65
N ASP A 52 10.18 13.87 -1.97
CA ASP A 52 11.17 14.53 -2.83
C ASP A 52 11.03 16.05 -2.79
N ILE A 53 9.80 16.58 -2.82
CA ILE A 53 9.55 18.02 -2.66
C ILE A 53 10.08 18.50 -1.31
N ILE A 54 9.68 17.83 -0.22
CA ILE A 54 10.04 18.27 1.14
C ILE A 54 11.55 18.13 1.37
N ASN A 55 12.21 17.10 0.84
CA ASN A 55 13.67 16.97 0.89
C ASN A 55 14.37 18.13 0.18
N ASN A 56 13.90 18.50 -1.01
CA ASN A 56 14.47 19.61 -1.76
C ASN A 56 14.29 20.95 -1.03
N ASP A 57 13.10 21.18 -0.46
CA ASP A 57 12.84 22.37 0.34
C ASP A 57 13.69 22.42 1.61
N SER A 58 13.82 21.27 2.30
CA SER A 58 14.62 21.15 3.51
C SER A 58 16.10 21.42 3.23
N ARG A 59 16.61 20.96 2.08
CA ARG A 59 17.98 21.22 1.65
C ARG A 59 18.24 22.71 1.41
N LYS A 60 17.31 23.40 0.73
CA LYS A 60 17.40 24.86 0.52
C LYS A 60 17.40 25.60 1.86
N LEU A 61 16.47 25.24 2.75
CA LEU A 61 16.35 25.85 4.07
C LEU A 61 17.61 25.63 4.92
N PHE A 62 18.18 24.41 4.87
CA PHE A 62 19.44 24.09 5.56
C PHE A 62 20.61 24.94 5.06
N GLU A 63 20.73 25.18 3.75
CA GLU A 63 21.76 26.06 3.20
C GLU A 63 21.58 27.51 3.67
N GLU A 64 20.34 28.00 3.77
CA GLU A 64 20.06 29.33 4.31
C GLU A 64 20.43 29.46 5.79
N VAL A 65 20.03 28.48 6.61
CA VAL A 65 20.40 28.40 8.03
C VAL A 65 21.91 28.38 8.19
N LYS A 66 22.63 27.59 7.37
CA LYS A 66 24.10 27.52 7.38
C LYS A 66 24.74 28.86 7.01
N LYS A 67 24.19 29.59 6.03
CA LYS A 67 24.66 30.94 5.66
C LYS A 67 24.43 31.94 6.80
N LEU A 68 23.25 31.91 7.43
CA LEU A 68 22.92 32.78 8.57
C LEU A 68 23.85 32.52 9.76
N LYS A 69 24.11 31.25 10.10
CA LYS A 69 25.03 30.87 11.17
C LYS A 69 26.45 31.40 10.93
N ARG A 70 26.98 31.27 9.70
CA ARG A 70 28.28 31.84 9.36
C ARG A 70 28.32 33.37 9.49
N ILE A 71 27.21 34.05 9.16
CA ILE A 71 27.12 35.51 9.31
C ILE A 71 27.10 35.88 10.79
N GLU A 72 26.38 35.13 11.62
CA GLU A 72 26.36 35.29 13.07
C GLU A 72 27.75 35.09 13.68
N ASP A 73 28.43 33.99 13.36
CA ASP A 73 29.80 33.69 13.84
C ASP A 73 30.77 34.82 13.46
N ASN A 74 30.74 35.30 12.21
CA ASN A 74 31.59 36.39 11.73
C ASN A 74 31.27 37.77 12.36
N LEU A 75 30.03 37.97 12.80
CA LEU A 75 29.62 39.20 13.50
C LEU A 75 29.99 39.13 14.99
N ALA A 76 29.88 37.96 15.62
CA ALA A 76 30.31 37.74 16.99
C ALA A 76 31.83 37.96 17.15
N ASP A 77 32.63 37.51 16.19
CA ASP A 77 34.09 37.74 16.17
C ASP A 77 34.49 39.21 15.95
N LYS A 78 33.59 40.08 15.45
CA LYS A 78 33.91 41.45 15.03
C LYS A 78 33.20 42.57 15.81
N ALA A 79 32.21 42.28 16.66
CA ALA A 79 31.34 43.31 17.22
C ALA A 79 31.55 43.59 18.72
N VAL A 80 32.17 44.74 19.01
CA VAL A 80 32.15 45.50 20.28
C VAL A 80 30.80 46.26 20.46
N SER A 81 29.83 46.09 19.55
CA SER A 81 28.52 46.73 19.60
C SER A 81 27.57 46.00 18.66
N TYR A 82 26.52 45.38 19.20
CA TYR A 82 25.49 44.70 18.40
C TYR A 82 24.68 45.74 17.60
N PRO A 83 24.72 45.72 16.25
CA PRO A 83 23.92 46.65 15.45
C PRO A 83 22.42 46.36 15.64
N ALA A 84 21.56 47.38 15.57
CA ALA A 84 20.10 47.25 15.74
C ALA A 84 19.41 46.22 14.82
N GLY A 85 20.08 45.78 13.74
CA GLY A 85 19.61 44.71 12.84
C GLY A 85 20.01 43.28 13.26
N PHE A 86 20.79 43.10 14.34
CA PHE A 86 21.27 41.80 14.81
C PHE A 86 20.13 40.95 15.40
N MET A 87 19.31 41.54 16.29
CA MET A 87 18.17 40.83 16.89
C MET A 87 17.19 40.30 15.84
N LYS A 88 16.89 41.09 14.80
CA LYS A 88 16.03 40.62 13.68
C LYS A 88 16.63 39.44 12.92
N LYS A 89 17.97 39.34 12.82
CA LYS A 89 18.64 38.21 12.17
C LYS A 89 18.60 36.96 13.04
N VAL A 90 18.78 37.10 14.36
CA VAL A 90 18.66 36.00 15.33
C VAL A 90 17.23 35.43 15.34
N GLU A 91 16.20 36.28 15.42
CA GLU A 91 14.80 35.84 15.34
C GLU A 91 14.51 35.11 14.01
N SER A 92 15.06 35.60 12.89
CA SER A 92 14.92 34.93 11.59
C SER A 92 15.64 33.58 11.51
N PHE A 93 16.71 33.41 12.28
CA PHE A 93 17.46 32.16 12.36
C PHE A 93 16.67 31.12 13.16
N ASP A 94 16.17 31.49 14.35
CA ASP A 94 15.38 30.61 15.20
C ASP A 94 14.12 30.11 14.48
N LEU A 95 13.39 31.01 13.80
CA LEU A 95 12.22 30.65 13.00
C LEU A 95 12.56 29.66 11.88
N LYS A 96 13.67 29.86 11.17
CA LYS A 96 14.10 28.94 10.09
C LYS A 96 14.59 27.61 10.64
N TYR A 97 15.23 27.60 11.81
CA TYR A 97 15.70 26.39 12.46
C TYR A 97 14.52 25.55 12.98
N GLU A 98 13.50 26.18 13.57
CA GLU A 98 12.26 25.51 13.97
C GLU A 98 11.54 24.91 12.77
N LEU A 99 11.43 25.67 11.67
CA LEU A 99 10.84 25.18 10.42
C LEU A 99 11.60 23.98 9.84
N LEU A 100 12.93 24.00 9.89
CA LEU A 100 13.78 22.88 9.46
C LEU A 100 13.51 21.64 10.31
N THR A 101 13.41 21.81 11.62
CA THR A 101 13.15 20.73 12.57
C THR A 101 11.78 20.10 12.30
N LYS A 102 10.76 20.92 12.05
CA LYS A 102 9.42 20.45 11.69
C LYS A 102 9.43 19.66 10.37
N LYS A 103 10.15 20.13 9.36
CA LYS A 103 10.30 19.41 8.08
C LYS A 103 11.04 18.08 8.24
N ASP A 104 12.04 18.00 9.13
CA ASP A 104 12.73 16.73 9.41
C ASP A 104 11.79 15.68 10.02
N TYR A 105 10.93 16.09 10.97
CA TYR A 105 9.85 15.24 11.49
C TYR A 105 8.89 14.77 10.40
N GLU A 106 8.52 15.67 9.49
CA GLU A 106 7.63 15.34 8.37
C GLU A 106 8.27 14.34 7.40
N ILE A 107 9.56 14.51 7.08
CA ILE A 107 10.32 13.54 6.27
C ILE A 107 10.34 12.18 6.95
N LYS A 108 10.64 12.12 8.25
CA LYS A 108 10.66 10.88 9.02
C LYS A 108 9.29 10.19 9.02
N HIS A 109 8.22 10.97 9.16
CA HIS A 109 6.85 10.47 9.10
C HIS A 109 6.51 9.91 7.71
N LEU A 110 6.85 10.63 6.64
CA LEU A 110 6.63 10.16 5.26
C LEU A 110 7.40 8.88 4.95
N ARG A 111 8.66 8.76 5.38
CA ARG A 111 9.44 7.51 5.24
C ARG A 111 8.76 6.33 5.92
N LYS A 112 8.19 6.56 7.12
CA LYS A 112 7.44 5.51 7.83
C LYS A 112 6.19 5.09 7.06
N LEU A 113 5.44 6.04 6.48
CA LEU A 113 4.27 5.73 5.65
C LEU A 113 4.63 4.96 4.38
N ILE A 114 5.75 5.32 3.74
CA ILE A 114 6.26 4.60 2.56
C ILE A 114 6.60 3.15 2.94
N ALA A 115 7.30 2.94 4.05
CA ALA A 115 7.64 1.59 4.54
C ALA A 115 6.39 0.75 4.81
N ILE A 116 5.39 1.32 5.49
CA ILE A 116 4.10 0.62 5.73
C ILE A 116 3.43 0.25 4.40
N SER A 117 3.46 1.16 3.42
CA SER A 117 2.89 0.89 2.09
C SER A 117 3.65 -0.20 1.33
N GLU A 118 4.97 -0.35 1.55
CA GLU A 118 5.77 -1.43 0.99
C GLU A 118 5.43 -2.77 1.62
N ASP A 119 5.32 -2.82 2.95
CA ASP A 119 4.91 -4.02 3.69
C ASP A 119 3.52 -4.50 3.26
N GLU A 120 2.56 -3.57 3.08
CA GLU A 120 1.22 -3.88 2.57
C GLU A 120 1.28 -4.41 1.13
N LEU A 121 2.10 -3.81 0.27
CA LEU A 121 2.27 -4.26 -1.12
C LEU A 121 2.82 -5.70 -1.18
N GLU A 122 3.82 -6.01 -0.36
CA GLU A 122 4.39 -7.34 -0.24
C GLU A 122 3.34 -8.35 0.26
N PHE A 123 2.57 -7.97 1.29
CA PHE A 123 1.48 -8.79 1.80
C PHE A 123 0.44 -9.11 0.73
N TYR A 124 -0.10 -8.12 0.00
CA TYR A 124 -1.11 -8.37 -1.02
C TYR A 124 -0.57 -9.11 -2.24
N SER A 125 0.70 -8.90 -2.59
CA SER A 125 1.39 -9.66 -3.64
C SER A 125 1.54 -11.13 -3.25
N GLY A 126 1.96 -11.39 -2.01
CA GLY A 126 2.01 -12.73 -1.44
C GLY A 126 0.61 -13.36 -1.35
N PHE A 127 -0.36 -12.64 -0.80
CA PHE A 127 -1.74 -13.10 -0.69
C PHE A 127 -2.32 -13.46 -2.05
N ARG A 128 -2.09 -12.65 -3.10
CA ARG A 128 -2.50 -12.97 -4.46
C ARG A 128 -1.94 -14.31 -4.91
N PHE A 129 -0.64 -14.55 -4.71
CA PHE A 129 0.00 -15.82 -5.08
C PHE A 129 -0.57 -17.01 -4.30
N TRP A 130 -0.63 -16.89 -2.96
CA TRP A 130 -1.05 -17.96 -2.05
C TRP A 130 -2.55 -18.24 -2.05
N SER A 131 -3.40 -17.27 -2.41
CA SER A 131 -4.85 -17.48 -2.51
C SER A 131 -5.23 -18.00 -3.91
N TYR A 132 -4.58 -17.52 -4.96
CA TYR A 132 -4.89 -17.88 -6.34
C TYR A 132 -4.54 -19.34 -6.66
N TYR A 133 -3.33 -19.79 -6.32
CA TYR A 133 -2.85 -21.13 -6.68
C TYR A 133 -3.71 -22.25 -6.09
N PRO A 134 -3.98 -22.28 -4.77
CA PRO A 134 -4.84 -23.29 -4.16
C PRO A 134 -6.28 -23.22 -4.70
N SER A 135 -6.82 -22.02 -4.92
CA SER A 135 -8.17 -21.86 -5.47
C SER A 135 -8.28 -22.44 -6.89
N MET A 136 -7.28 -22.20 -7.73
CA MET A 136 -7.19 -22.78 -9.07
C MET A 136 -7.06 -24.31 -9.03
N VAL A 137 -6.20 -24.84 -8.18
CA VAL A 137 -5.99 -26.29 -8.04
C VAL A 137 -7.26 -26.99 -7.56
N ILE A 138 -7.92 -26.45 -6.53
CA ILE A 138 -9.19 -26.98 -6.01
C ILE A 138 -10.27 -26.91 -7.09
N GLY A 139 -10.38 -25.80 -7.83
CA GLY A 139 -11.32 -25.66 -8.93
C GLY A 139 -11.12 -26.70 -10.03
N LEU A 140 -9.87 -26.89 -10.47
CA LEU A 140 -9.49 -27.90 -11.48
C LEU A 140 -9.79 -29.33 -11.02
N LEU A 141 -9.42 -29.67 -9.78
CA LEU A 141 -9.71 -31.00 -9.21
C LEU A 141 -11.22 -31.24 -9.12
N SER A 142 -11.98 -30.24 -8.69
CA SER A 142 -13.44 -30.32 -8.60
C SER A 142 -14.08 -30.55 -9.98
N LEU A 143 -13.58 -29.89 -11.02
CA LEU A 143 -14.00 -30.10 -12.41
C LEU A 143 -13.70 -31.53 -12.88
N ILE A 144 -12.49 -32.05 -12.63
CA ILE A 144 -12.09 -33.41 -13.01
C ILE A 144 -12.98 -34.45 -12.31
N PHE A 145 -13.24 -34.27 -11.01
CA PHE A 145 -14.12 -35.15 -10.26
C PHE A 145 -15.55 -35.13 -10.81
N TRP A 146 -16.08 -33.95 -11.16
CA TRP A 146 -17.41 -33.84 -11.74
C TRP A 146 -17.50 -34.50 -13.11
N ILE A 147 -16.54 -34.27 -14.02
CA ILE A 147 -16.52 -34.93 -15.33
C ILE A 147 -16.53 -36.45 -15.15
N LYS A 148 -15.71 -36.99 -14.23
CA LYS A 148 -15.72 -38.43 -13.93
C LYS A 148 -17.06 -38.94 -13.42
N PHE A 149 -17.72 -38.20 -12.53
CA PHE A 149 -19.02 -38.60 -11.99
C PHE A 149 -20.14 -38.47 -13.02
N TYR A 150 -20.14 -37.41 -13.81
CA TYR A 150 -21.12 -37.12 -14.85
C TYR A 150 -21.07 -38.14 -16.00
N VAL A 151 -19.87 -38.47 -16.48
CA VAL A 151 -19.70 -39.52 -17.49
C VAL A 151 -20.20 -40.87 -16.95
N LYS A 152 -19.88 -41.18 -15.69
CA LYS A 152 -20.32 -42.42 -15.04
C LYS A 152 -21.84 -42.47 -14.78
N SER A 153 -22.51 -41.33 -14.60
CA SER A 153 -23.98 -41.30 -14.48
C SER A 153 -24.66 -41.48 -15.84
N LEU A 154 -24.10 -40.94 -16.92
CA LEU A 154 -24.60 -41.14 -18.27
C LEU A 154 -24.52 -42.62 -18.70
N GLU A 155 -23.41 -43.31 -18.39
CA GLU A 155 -23.25 -44.75 -18.66
C GLU A 155 -24.28 -45.63 -17.92
N LYS A 156 -24.86 -45.13 -16.82
CA LYS A 156 -25.88 -45.85 -16.03
C LYS A 156 -27.31 -45.61 -16.49
N GLU A 157 -27.58 -44.54 -17.23
CA GLU A 157 -28.91 -44.24 -17.79
C GLU A 157 -29.14 -44.91 -19.15
N GLU A 158 -28.08 -45.35 -19.84
CA GLU A 158 -28.18 -46.10 -21.11
C GLU A 158 -28.40 -47.62 -20.95
N HIS A 159 -28.43 -48.14 -19.71
CA HIS A 159 -28.65 -49.55 -19.38
C HIS A 159 -29.94 -49.79 -18.60
#